data_AF-A0A7L2BDW0-F1
#
_entry.id   AF-A0A7L2BDW0-F1
#
_cell.length_a   1.000
_cell.length_b   1.000
_cell.length_c   1.000
_cell.angle_alpha   90.00
_cell.angle_beta   90.00
_cell.angle_gamma   90.00
#
_symmetry.space_group_name_H-M   'P 1'
#
loop_
_entity.id
_entity.type
_entity.pdbx_description
1 polymer ?
#
loop_
_entity_poly.entity_id
_entity_poly.type
_entity_poly.pdbx_seq_one_letter_code
_entity_poly.pdbx_strand_id
1 'polypeptide(L)'
;GISRDNWHKRRKTGGKRKPYHKKRKYELGRPPANTKIGPRRIHTVRVRGGNKKYRALRLDVGNFSWGSECCTRKTRIIDVVYNASNNELVRTKTLVKNCIVLVDSTPYRQWYEAHYALPLGRKKGAKLTPEEEEILNKKRSKKIQKKYDERKKNAKIASILEEQFQQGKLLACIASRPGQCGRADGYVLEGKELEFYLRKIKARKGK
;
A
#
# COMPACT_ATOMS: atom_id res chain seq x y z
N GLY A 1 -26.70 10.78 17.56
CA GLY A 1 -25.68 10.62 16.50
C GLY A 1 -26.12 9.66 15.41
N ILE A 2 -25.23 9.40 14.45
CA ILE A 2 -25.43 8.40 13.38
C ILE A 2 -25.62 7.00 13.98
N SER A 3 -26.54 6.22 13.42
CA SER A 3 -26.95 4.91 13.93
C SER A 3 -26.77 3.84 12.86
N ARG A 4 -26.37 2.64 13.27
CA ARG A 4 -26.13 1.45 12.45
C ARG A 4 -27.25 0.42 12.60
N ASP A 5 -28.40 0.83 13.11
CA ASP A 5 -29.58 -0.01 13.20
C ASP A 5 -30.11 -0.39 11.81
N ASN A 6 -30.83 -1.51 11.72
CA ASN A 6 -31.46 -1.97 10.49
C ASN A 6 -32.98 -1.66 10.44
N TRP A 7 -33.58 -1.24 11.56
CA TRP A 7 -35.02 -1.09 11.70
C TRP A 7 -35.54 0.26 11.19
N HIS A 8 -34.67 1.27 11.00
CA HIS A 8 -35.04 2.50 10.29
C HIS A 8 -35.31 2.29 8.79
N LYS A 9 -34.88 1.16 8.21
CA LYS A 9 -35.08 0.85 6.78
C LYS A 9 -36.42 0.15 6.53
N ARG A 10 -36.87 0.19 5.26
CA ARG A 10 -38.06 -0.52 4.77
C ARG A 10 -37.88 -2.05 4.87
N ARG A 11 -38.99 -2.78 4.90
CA ARG A 11 -39.01 -4.25 4.80
C ARG A 11 -38.67 -4.71 3.38
N LYS A 12 -38.41 -6.02 3.20
CA LYS A 12 -38.26 -6.64 1.87
C LYS A 12 -39.46 -6.38 0.96
N THR A 13 -40.68 -6.32 1.54
CA THR A 13 -41.92 -5.99 0.83
C THR A 13 -42.07 -4.50 0.47
N GLY A 14 -41.12 -3.63 0.84
CA GLY A 14 -41.21 -2.19 0.64
C GLY A 14 -41.99 -1.42 1.72
N GLY A 15 -42.73 -2.12 2.60
CA GLY A 15 -43.48 -1.51 3.69
C GLY A 15 -42.59 -0.75 4.70
N LYS A 16 -43.05 0.43 5.14
CA LYS A 16 -42.38 1.24 6.17
C LYS A 16 -42.54 0.57 7.55
N ARG A 17 -41.46 0.55 8.34
CA ARG A 17 -41.47 0.04 9.72
C ARG A 17 -41.66 1.20 10.71
N LYS A 18 -42.54 1.03 11.69
CA LYS A 18 -42.63 1.94 12.85
C LYS A 18 -41.53 1.56 13.86
N PRO A 19 -40.69 2.50 14.32
CA PRO A 19 -39.72 2.25 15.39
C PRO A 19 -40.44 1.82 16.69
N TYR A 20 -40.00 0.72 17.30
CA TYR A 20 -40.59 0.21 18.55
C TYR A 20 -39.78 0.62 19.80
N HIS A 21 -38.56 1.14 19.61
CA HIS A 21 -37.73 1.64 20.70
C HIS A 21 -36.82 2.79 20.27
N LYS A 22 -36.27 3.52 21.24
CA LYS A 22 -35.24 4.55 21.02
C LYS A 22 -33.88 3.92 20.65
N LYS A 23 -33.00 4.69 19.99
CA LYS A 23 -31.63 4.27 19.61
C LYS A 23 -30.83 3.74 20.81
N ARG A 24 -30.08 2.66 20.62
CA ARG A 24 -29.24 2.05 21.67
C ARG A 24 -27.76 2.38 21.48
N LYS A 25 -27.00 2.43 22.58
CA LYS A 25 -25.57 2.79 22.56
C LYS A 25 -24.74 1.83 21.69
N TYR A 26 -25.08 0.55 21.63
CA TYR A 26 -24.35 -0.43 20.81
C TYR A 26 -24.62 -0.29 19.30
N GLU A 27 -25.68 0.43 18.90
CA GLU A 27 -26.02 0.73 17.50
C GLU A 27 -25.27 1.96 16.98
N LEU A 28 -24.38 2.59 17.77
CA LEU A 28 -23.71 3.82 17.36
C LEU A 28 -22.85 3.62 16.11
N GLY A 29 -22.86 4.63 15.24
CA GLY A 29 -21.81 4.85 14.24
C GLY A 29 -20.90 6.01 14.68
N ARG A 30 -19.76 6.15 14.00
CA ARG A 30 -18.84 7.29 14.17
C ARG A 30 -18.50 7.88 12.80
N PRO A 31 -18.16 9.17 12.72
CA PRO A 31 -17.67 9.77 11.49
C PRO A 31 -16.52 8.98 10.84
N PRO A 32 -16.40 8.98 9.51
CA PRO A 32 -15.28 8.37 8.81
C PRO A 32 -13.97 9.07 9.16
N ALA A 33 -12.84 8.37 9.06
CA ALA A 33 -11.53 8.94 9.38
C ALA A 33 -10.97 9.80 8.23
N ASN A 34 -11.34 9.48 6.98
CA ASN A 34 -10.86 10.13 5.76
C ASN A 34 -9.34 10.39 5.75
N THR A 35 -8.57 9.35 6.09
CA THR A 35 -7.12 9.42 6.25
C THR A 35 -6.45 9.99 5.00
N LYS A 36 -5.58 10.99 5.16
CA LYS A 36 -4.85 11.65 4.08
C LYS A 36 -3.37 11.34 4.10
N ILE A 37 -2.69 11.62 2.99
CA ILE A 37 -1.22 11.64 2.95
C ILE A 37 -0.72 12.88 3.70
N GLY A 38 0.24 12.70 4.60
CA GLY A 38 0.87 13.78 5.35
C GLY A 38 1.48 13.31 6.68
N PRO A 39 2.06 14.23 7.47
CA PRO A 39 2.76 13.90 8.71
C PRO A 39 1.88 13.08 9.65
N ARG A 40 2.45 11.98 10.18
CA ARG A 40 1.72 10.98 10.98
C ARG A 40 0.88 11.61 12.09
N ARG A 41 -0.45 11.49 11.99
CA ARG A 41 -1.41 11.91 13.02
C ARG A 41 -2.47 10.82 13.22
N ILE A 42 -2.49 10.23 14.41
CA ILE A 42 -3.38 9.12 14.76
C ILE A 42 -4.07 9.43 16.09
N HIS A 43 -5.40 9.36 16.12
CA HIS A 43 -6.18 9.53 17.35
C HIS A 43 -6.71 8.18 17.86
N THR A 44 -6.61 7.95 19.16
CA THR A 44 -7.15 6.75 19.80
C THR A 44 -8.62 6.94 20.13
N VAL A 45 -9.43 5.91 19.90
CA VAL A 45 -10.87 5.90 20.20
C VAL A 45 -11.22 4.68 21.06
N ARG A 46 -11.78 4.91 22.25
CA ARG A 46 -12.34 3.85 23.09
C ARG A 46 -13.60 3.25 22.45
N VAL A 47 -13.71 1.93 22.41
CA VAL A 47 -14.86 1.21 21.86
C VAL A 47 -15.51 0.29 22.91
N ARG A 48 -16.53 -0.48 22.50
CA ARG A 48 -17.28 -1.39 23.38
C ARG A 48 -16.32 -2.37 24.06
N GLY A 49 -16.58 -2.68 25.34
CA GLY A 49 -15.74 -3.57 26.14
C GLY A 49 -14.42 -2.96 26.60
N GLY A 50 -14.24 -1.63 26.53
CA GLY A 50 -13.02 -0.98 26.99
C GLY A 50 -11.85 -1.03 25.99
N ASN A 51 -12.00 -1.71 24.86
CA ASN A 51 -10.97 -1.83 23.82
C ASN A 51 -10.65 -0.49 23.13
N LYS A 52 -9.54 -0.45 22.40
CA LYS A 52 -9.05 0.73 21.65
C LYS A 52 -9.07 0.49 20.15
N LYS A 53 -9.35 1.54 19.38
CA LYS A 53 -9.11 1.61 17.92
C LYS A 53 -8.29 2.84 17.59
N TYR A 54 -7.56 2.79 16.48
CA TYR A 54 -6.66 3.85 16.06
C TYR A 54 -7.16 4.47 14.76
N ARG A 55 -7.52 5.76 14.82
CA ARG A 55 -8.02 6.55 13.70
C ARG A 55 -6.85 7.32 13.11
N ALA A 56 -6.25 6.80 12.05
CA ALA A 56 -5.33 7.59 11.26
C ALA A 56 -6.07 8.75 10.59
N LEU A 57 -5.61 9.98 10.84
CA LEU A 57 -6.05 11.18 10.14
C LEU A 57 -5.07 11.53 9.02
N ARG A 58 -3.77 11.36 9.28
CA ARG A 58 -2.69 11.54 8.32
C ARG A 58 -1.66 10.42 8.44
N LEU A 59 -1.23 9.86 7.32
CA LEU A 59 -0.16 8.86 7.21
C LEU A 59 0.62 9.10 5.92
N ASP A 60 1.93 9.02 5.99
CA ASP A 60 2.87 9.16 4.88
C ASP A 60 3.77 7.93 4.70
N VAL A 61 3.70 6.97 5.63
CA VAL A 61 4.48 5.73 5.59
C VAL A 61 3.59 4.52 5.86
N GLY A 62 3.96 3.38 5.27
CA GLY A 62 3.30 2.09 5.47
C GLY A 62 4.30 0.94 5.40
N ASN A 63 3.90 -0.23 5.88
CA ASN A 63 4.70 -1.44 5.70
C ASN A 63 4.17 -2.22 4.49
N PHE A 64 4.95 -2.28 3.41
CA PHE A 64 4.54 -2.91 2.17
C PHE A 64 5.40 -4.15 1.88
N SER A 65 4.75 -5.23 1.46
CA SER A 65 5.41 -6.49 1.10
C SER A 65 5.60 -6.61 -0.41
N TRP A 66 6.81 -6.95 -0.83
CA TRP A 66 7.12 -7.43 -2.16
C TRP A 66 6.98 -8.96 -2.17
N GLY A 67 5.92 -9.46 -2.81
CA GLY A 67 5.46 -10.84 -2.67
C GLY A 67 6.39 -11.87 -3.29
N SER A 68 6.84 -11.64 -4.52
CA SER A 68 7.72 -12.59 -5.24
C SER A 68 9.04 -12.87 -4.52
N GLU A 69 9.60 -11.85 -3.88
CA GLU A 69 10.90 -11.89 -3.20
C GLU A 69 10.78 -12.05 -1.67
N CYS A 70 9.56 -12.18 -1.14
CA CYS A 70 9.28 -12.25 0.29
C CYS A 70 9.92 -11.11 1.11
N CYS A 71 10.01 -9.91 0.54
CA CYS A 71 10.70 -8.78 1.15
C CYS A 71 9.71 -7.70 1.61
N THR A 72 9.62 -7.49 2.91
CA THR A 72 8.78 -6.43 3.48
C THR A 72 9.63 -5.24 3.93
N ARG A 73 9.22 -4.03 3.54
CA ARG A 73 9.90 -2.78 3.90
C ARG A 73 8.91 -1.70 4.27
N LYS A 74 9.32 -0.87 5.23
CA LYS A 74 8.66 0.39 5.53
C LYS A 74 9.01 1.37 4.40
N THR A 75 8.00 1.79 3.65
CA THR A 75 8.17 2.71 2.53
C THR A 75 7.24 3.89 2.65
N ARG A 76 7.62 5.01 2.02
CA ARG A 76 6.82 6.22 1.98
C ARG A 76 5.73 6.10 0.93
N ILE A 77 4.51 6.49 1.29
CA ILE A 77 3.36 6.63 0.40
C ILE A 77 3.45 8.00 -0.26
N ILE A 78 3.49 8.01 -1.59
CA ILE A 78 3.71 9.22 -2.40
C ILE A 78 2.39 9.78 -2.87
N ASP A 79 1.54 8.94 -3.47
CA ASP A 79 0.28 9.38 -4.05
C ASP A 79 -0.76 8.26 -4.09
N VAL A 80 -2.05 8.63 -4.23
CA VAL A 80 -3.14 7.69 -4.51
C VAL A 80 -3.47 7.78 -5.99
N VAL A 81 -3.41 6.67 -6.72
CA VAL A 81 -3.59 6.67 -8.19
C VAL A 81 -4.92 6.07 -8.63
N TYR A 82 -5.44 5.10 -7.90
CA TYR A 82 -6.69 4.43 -8.25
C TYR A 82 -7.46 3.98 -7.02
N ASN A 83 -8.79 4.04 -7.12
CA ASN A 83 -9.70 3.53 -6.11
C ASN A 83 -10.89 2.89 -6.82
N ALA A 84 -11.14 1.60 -6.53
CA ALA A 84 -12.21 0.85 -7.20
C ALA A 84 -13.61 1.29 -6.76
N SER A 85 -13.76 1.85 -5.56
CA SER A 85 -15.07 2.14 -4.97
C SER A 85 -15.59 3.54 -5.31
N ASN A 86 -14.71 4.55 -5.34
CA ASN A 86 -15.10 5.92 -5.63
C ASN A 86 -13.90 6.75 -6.16
N ASN A 87 -14.08 7.35 -7.34
CA ASN A 87 -13.07 8.18 -8.01
C ASN A 87 -12.72 9.45 -7.21
N GLU A 88 -13.67 10.03 -6.47
CA GLU A 88 -13.45 11.23 -5.65
C GLU A 88 -12.42 11.02 -4.54
N LEU A 89 -12.27 9.77 -4.08
CA LEU A 89 -11.28 9.41 -3.08
C LEU A 89 -9.86 9.50 -3.64
N VAL A 90 -9.69 9.38 -4.95
CA VAL A 90 -8.40 9.57 -5.61
C VAL A 90 -8.05 11.05 -5.69
N ARG A 91 -8.98 11.88 -6.16
CA ARG A 91 -8.80 13.35 -6.25
C ARG A 91 -8.41 13.96 -4.91
N THR A 92 -9.06 13.49 -3.84
CA THR A 92 -8.80 13.99 -2.49
C THR A 92 -7.66 13.26 -1.76
N LYS A 93 -6.95 12.32 -2.41
CA LYS A 93 -5.85 11.52 -1.85
C LYS A 93 -6.20 10.82 -0.52
N THR A 94 -7.36 10.16 -0.49
CA THR A 94 -7.85 9.45 0.70
C THR A 94 -7.35 8.01 0.72
N LEU A 95 -6.66 7.63 1.81
CA LEU A 95 -6.18 6.27 2.04
C LEU A 95 -7.27 5.38 2.61
N VAL A 96 -7.68 4.36 1.86
CA VAL A 96 -8.64 3.33 2.27
C VAL A 96 -8.12 1.94 1.92
N LYS A 97 -8.73 0.89 2.48
CA LYS A 97 -8.42 -0.48 2.09
C LYS A 97 -8.64 -0.64 0.58
N ASN A 98 -7.72 -1.34 -0.07
CA ASN A 98 -7.71 -1.70 -1.48
C ASN A 98 -7.54 -0.52 -2.44
N CYS A 99 -7.12 0.65 -1.96
CA CYS A 99 -6.69 1.71 -2.87
C CYS A 99 -5.29 1.41 -3.41
N ILE A 100 -5.06 1.80 -4.67
CA ILE A 100 -3.77 1.67 -5.32
C ILE A 100 -3.01 2.97 -5.13
N VAL A 101 -1.81 2.83 -4.58
CA VAL A 101 -0.93 3.93 -4.20
C VAL A 101 0.42 3.79 -4.89
N LEU A 102 1.10 4.91 -5.07
CA LEU A 102 2.52 4.93 -5.42
C LEU A 102 3.34 4.94 -4.12
N VAL A 103 4.29 4.02 -4.02
CA VAL A 103 5.24 3.92 -2.90
C VAL A 103 6.67 4.06 -3.39
N ASP A 104 7.54 4.49 -2.50
CA ASP A 104 8.98 4.60 -2.78
C ASP A 104 9.60 3.21 -3.06
N SER A 105 10.33 3.09 -4.18
CA SER A 105 10.99 1.84 -4.57
C SER A 105 12.36 1.64 -3.91
N THR A 106 12.96 2.71 -3.37
CA THR A 106 14.35 2.71 -2.89
C THR A 106 14.65 1.64 -1.83
N PRO A 107 13.79 1.35 -0.83
CA PRO A 107 14.11 0.34 0.18
C PRO A 107 14.14 -1.09 -0.38
N TYR A 108 13.37 -1.35 -1.43
CA TYR A 108 13.39 -2.64 -2.14
C TYR A 108 14.59 -2.76 -3.06
N ARG A 109 14.95 -1.67 -3.75
CA ARG A 109 16.15 -1.60 -4.60
C ARG A 109 17.41 -1.87 -3.78
N GLN A 110 17.56 -1.21 -2.63
CA GLN A 110 18.68 -1.43 -1.71
C GLN A 110 18.75 -2.88 -1.23
N TRP A 111 17.61 -3.48 -0.89
CA TRP A 111 17.56 -4.89 -0.51
C TRP A 111 17.96 -5.81 -1.67
N TYR A 112 17.46 -5.55 -2.88
CA TYR A 112 17.74 -6.37 -4.06
C TYR A 112 19.24 -6.32 -4.43
N GLU A 113 19.82 -5.12 -4.46
CA GLU A 113 21.25 -4.92 -4.73
C GLU A 113 22.11 -5.61 -3.66
N ALA A 114 21.71 -5.57 -2.38
CA ALA A 114 22.40 -6.29 -1.31
C ALA A 114 22.21 -7.82 -1.39
N HIS A 115 21.04 -8.32 -1.83
CA HIS A 115 20.70 -9.74 -1.84
C HIS A 115 21.29 -10.49 -3.05
N TYR A 116 21.19 -9.87 -4.23
CA TYR A 116 21.58 -10.45 -5.52
C TYR A 116 22.91 -9.90 -6.05
N ALA A 117 23.42 -8.79 -5.51
CA ALA A 117 24.61 -8.11 -6.04
C ALA A 117 24.50 -7.82 -7.54
N LEU A 118 23.31 -7.35 -7.95
CA LEU A 118 22.98 -6.91 -9.31
C LEU A 118 22.32 -5.53 -9.24
N PRO A 119 22.66 -4.61 -10.15
CA PRO A 119 22.02 -3.30 -10.21
C PRO A 119 20.55 -3.43 -10.66
N LEU A 120 19.65 -2.63 -10.08
CA LEU A 120 18.22 -2.62 -10.43
C LEU A 120 17.70 -1.20 -10.65
N GLY A 121 16.92 -0.99 -11.71
CA GLY A 121 16.20 0.26 -11.95
C GLY A 121 17.10 1.47 -12.22
N ARG A 122 18.28 1.27 -12.82
CA ARG A 122 19.23 2.35 -13.14
C ARG A 122 19.14 2.72 -14.60
N LYS A 123 19.19 4.03 -14.90
CA LYS A 123 19.33 4.51 -16.28
C LYS A 123 20.70 4.08 -16.81
N LYS A 124 20.75 3.51 -18.02
CA LYS A 124 22.00 3.15 -18.69
C LYS A 124 22.94 4.36 -18.73
N GLY A 125 24.17 4.20 -18.24
CA GLY A 125 25.20 5.25 -18.22
C GLY A 125 25.18 6.17 -17.00
N ALA A 126 24.25 6.02 -16.04
CA ALA A 126 24.31 6.75 -14.79
C ALA A 126 25.45 6.21 -13.91
N LYS A 127 26.32 7.11 -13.41
CA LYS A 127 27.36 6.76 -12.45
C LYS A 127 26.73 6.28 -11.14
N LEU A 128 27.24 5.20 -10.59
CA LEU A 128 26.87 4.73 -9.27
C LEU A 128 27.48 5.65 -8.20
N THR A 129 26.82 5.79 -7.06
CA THR A 129 27.47 6.43 -5.91
C THR A 129 28.54 5.48 -5.34
N PRO A 130 29.58 5.99 -4.65
CA PRO A 130 30.63 5.15 -4.08
C PRO A 130 30.09 4.04 -3.18
N GLU A 131 29.06 4.33 -2.38
CA GLU A 131 28.40 3.36 -1.49
C GLU A 131 27.73 2.21 -2.29
N GLU A 132 27.10 2.53 -3.42
CA GLU A 132 26.41 1.56 -4.26
C GLU A 132 27.42 0.68 -5.04
N GLU A 133 28.53 1.27 -5.51
CA GLU A 133 29.63 0.51 -6.13
C GLU A 133 30.28 -0.45 -5.14
N GLU A 134 30.51 -0.01 -3.90
CA GLU A 134 31.10 -0.83 -2.86
C GLU A 134 30.23 -2.06 -2.56
N ILE A 135 28.91 -1.89 -2.45
CA ILE A 135 27.98 -2.99 -2.17
C ILE A 135 27.97 -4.01 -3.32
N LEU A 136 27.93 -3.54 -4.56
CA LEU A 136 27.88 -4.42 -5.74
C LEU A 136 29.20 -5.15 -5.95
N ASN A 137 30.32 -4.43 -5.93
CA ASN A 137 31.65 -4.93 -6.26
C ASN A 137 32.44 -5.42 -5.04
N LYS A 138 31.79 -5.58 -3.88
CA LYS A 138 32.41 -6.10 -2.66
C LYS A 138 33.16 -7.40 -2.94
N LYS A 139 34.47 -7.41 -2.63
CA LYS A 139 35.29 -8.63 -2.65
C LYS A 139 34.71 -9.63 -1.66
N ARG A 140 34.37 -10.82 -2.16
CA ARG A 140 33.75 -11.91 -1.39
C ARG A 140 34.66 -13.14 -1.43
N SER A 141 34.64 -13.95 -0.37
CA SER A 141 35.35 -15.24 -0.37
C SER A 141 34.76 -16.19 -1.41
N LYS A 142 35.53 -17.17 -1.88
CA LYS A 142 35.09 -18.12 -2.94
C LYS A 142 33.76 -18.80 -2.63
N LYS A 143 33.55 -19.23 -1.38
CA LYS A 143 32.30 -19.87 -0.92
C LYS A 143 31.11 -18.91 -0.95
N ILE A 144 31.32 -17.65 -0.57
CA ILE A 144 30.27 -16.62 -0.61
C ILE A 144 29.97 -16.24 -2.06
N GLN A 145 30.99 -16.08 -2.90
CA GLN A 145 30.81 -15.75 -4.32
C GLN A 145 29.94 -16.81 -5.02
N LYS A 146 30.25 -18.11 -4.83
CA LYS A 146 29.43 -19.22 -5.34
C LYS A 146 27.95 -19.11 -4.91
N LYS A 147 27.68 -18.75 -3.65
CA LYS A 147 26.32 -18.54 -3.14
C LYS A 147 25.59 -17.40 -3.87
N TYR A 148 26.28 -16.28 -4.15
CA TYR A 148 25.68 -15.19 -4.92
C TYR A 148 25.47 -15.57 -6.38
N ASP A 149 26.41 -16.27 -7.00
CA ASP A 149 26.29 -16.72 -8.39
C ASP A 149 25.11 -17.70 -8.56
N GLU A 150 24.87 -18.56 -7.58
CA GLU A 150 23.67 -19.42 -7.53
C GLU A 150 22.37 -18.61 -7.42
N ARG A 151 22.32 -17.57 -6.56
CA ARG A 151 21.14 -16.69 -6.47
C ARG A 151 20.89 -15.90 -7.75
N LYS A 152 21.95 -15.41 -8.39
CA LYS A 152 21.87 -14.59 -9.61
C LYS A 152 21.15 -15.30 -10.75
N LYS A 153 21.22 -16.64 -10.81
CA LYS A 153 20.49 -17.44 -11.81
C LYS A 153 18.98 -17.21 -11.78
N ASN A 154 18.42 -16.95 -10.60
CA ASN A 154 16.98 -16.77 -10.40
C ASN A 154 16.58 -15.31 -10.16
N ALA A 155 17.49 -14.36 -10.37
CA ALA A 155 17.27 -12.95 -10.03
C ALA A 155 16.38 -12.18 -11.03
N LYS A 156 15.84 -12.83 -12.06
CA LYS A 156 15.12 -12.16 -13.14
C LYS A 156 13.78 -11.60 -12.66
N ILE A 157 13.59 -10.29 -12.83
CA ILE A 157 12.35 -9.58 -12.52
C ILE A 157 11.53 -9.37 -13.82
N ALA A 158 10.21 -9.25 -13.68
CA ALA A 158 9.32 -8.89 -14.79
C ALA A 158 9.60 -7.46 -15.30
N SER A 159 9.61 -7.26 -16.62
CA SER A 159 9.93 -5.98 -17.26
C SER A 159 9.08 -4.81 -16.76
N ILE A 160 7.77 -5.02 -16.55
CA ILE A 160 6.86 -3.98 -16.06
C ILE A 160 7.26 -3.49 -14.65
N LEU A 161 7.80 -4.38 -13.81
CA LEU A 161 8.26 -4.00 -12.48
C LEU A 161 9.62 -3.28 -12.56
N GLU A 162 10.49 -3.69 -13.48
CA GLU A 162 11.77 -3.02 -13.74
C GLU A 162 11.57 -1.56 -14.20
N GLU A 163 10.58 -1.29 -15.06
CA GLU A 163 10.19 0.07 -15.46
C GLU A 163 9.78 0.94 -14.25
N GLN A 164 9.06 0.37 -13.28
CA GLN A 164 8.67 1.08 -12.06
C GLN A 164 9.87 1.37 -11.14
N PHE A 165 10.80 0.42 -11.04
CA PHE A 165 12.06 0.65 -10.34
C PHE A 165 12.87 1.78 -10.98
N GLN A 166 12.90 1.85 -12.30
CA GLN A 166 13.56 2.94 -13.04
C GLN A 166 12.90 4.31 -12.79
N GLN A 167 11.58 4.35 -12.62
CA GLN A 167 10.84 5.57 -12.23
C GLN A 167 11.01 5.93 -10.75
N GLY A 168 11.57 5.05 -9.93
CA GLY A 168 11.74 5.25 -8.49
C GLY A 168 10.47 5.05 -7.66
N LYS A 169 9.37 4.54 -8.25
CA LYS A 169 8.06 4.42 -7.59
C LYS A 169 7.38 3.13 -8.00
N LEU A 170 6.95 2.34 -7.01
CA LEU A 170 6.18 1.11 -7.23
C LEU A 170 4.69 1.34 -7.02
N LEU A 171 3.86 0.62 -7.78
CA LEU A 171 2.43 0.53 -7.50
C LEU A 171 2.19 -0.51 -6.40
N ALA A 172 1.43 -0.13 -5.38
CA ALA A 172 1.08 -1.00 -4.27
C ALA A 172 -0.41 -0.90 -3.93
N CYS A 173 -0.96 -1.99 -3.40
CA CYS A 173 -2.31 -2.07 -2.88
C CYS A 173 -2.29 -2.02 -1.35
N ILE A 174 -3.09 -1.14 -0.74
CA ILE A 174 -3.25 -1.11 0.72
C ILE A 174 -4.16 -2.27 1.16
N ALA A 175 -3.66 -3.20 1.94
CA ALA A 175 -4.44 -4.33 2.47
C ALA A 175 -5.04 -4.02 3.86
N SER A 176 -4.44 -3.10 4.61
CA SER A 176 -4.91 -2.70 5.95
C SER A 176 -6.13 -1.76 5.89
N ARG A 177 -6.67 -1.42 7.07
CA ARG A 177 -7.76 -0.44 7.24
C ARG A 177 -7.26 0.75 8.08
N PRO A 178 -6.70 1.81 7.47
CA PRO A 178 -6.09 2.94 8.19
C PRO A 178 -7.01 3.58 9.24
N GLY A 179 -8.30 3.73 8.95
CA GLY A 179 -9.28 4.28 9.88
C GLY A 179 -9.69 3.36 11.04
N GLN A 180 -9.17 2.14 11.14
CA GLN A 180 -9.46 1.21 12.24
C GLN A 180 -8.21 0.83 13.03
N CYS A 181 -7.12 0.50 12.33
CA CYS A 181 -5.86 0.07 12.93
C CYS A 181 -4.78 1.15 12.98
N GLY A 182 -4.97 2.29 12.29
CA GLY A 182 -3.98 3.37 12.27
C GLY A 182 -2.75 3.10 11.39
N ARG A 183 -2.76 2.04 10.58
CA ARG A 183 -1.66 1.63 9.69
C ARG A 183 -2.11 1.58 8.23
N ALA A 184 -1.18 1.84 7.31
CA ALA A 184 -1.39 1.78 5.86
C ALA A 184 -0.48 0.69 5.25
N ASP A 185 -0.68 -0.55 5.68
CA ASP A 185 0.12 -1.70 5.26
C ASP A 185 -0.48 -2.32 3.99
N GLY A 186 0.36 -2.95 3.18
CA GLY A 186 -0.05 -3.44 1.87
C GLY A 186 0.98 -4.33 1.19
N TYR A 187 0.82 -4.50 -0.12
CA TYR A 187 1.72 -5.28 -0.95
C TYR A 187 1.94 -4.59 -2.31
N VAL A 188 3.10 -4.82 -2.92
CA VAL A 188 3.44 -4.35 -4.27
C VAL A 188 2.62 -5.14 -5.29
N LEU A 189 2.07 -4.47 -6.29
CA LEU A 189 1.31 -5.11 -7.36
C LEU A 189 2.26 -5.82 -8.34
N GLU A 190 1.95 -7.07 -8.69
CA GLU A 190 2.76 -7.89 -9.59
C GLU A 190 1.89 -8.66 -10.60
N GLY A 191 2.52 -9.17 -11.67
CA GLY A 191 1.91 -10.06 -12.65
C GLY A 191 0.58 -9.53 -13.23
N LYS A 192 -0.43 -10.41 -13.29
CA LYS A 192 -1.75 -10.10 -13.87
C LYS A 192 -2.51 -9.02 -13.12
N GLU A 193 -2.31 -8.90 -11.81
CA GLU A 193 -2.93 -7.84 -11.01
C GLU A 193 -2.36 -6.48 -11.41
N LEU A 194 -1.04 -6.39 -11.58
CA LEU A 194 -0.38 -5.17 -12.03
C LEU A 194 -0.84 -4.77 -13.43
N GLU A 195 -0.84 -5.70 -14.38
CA GLU A 195 -1.34 -5.48 -15.75
C GLU A 195 -2.78 -4.93 -15.74
N PHE A 196 -3.65 -5.53 -14.91
CA PHE A 196 -5.04 -5.11 -14.78
C PHE A 196 -5.18 -3.67 -14.30
N TYR A 197 -4.50 -3.29 -13.22
CA TYR A 197 -4.60 -1.94 -12.66
C TYR A 197 -3.93 -0.89 -13.54
N LEU A 198 -2.81 -1.20 -14.20
CA LEU A 198 -2.21 -0.33 -15.19
C LEU A 198 -3.18 -0.03 -16.33
N ARG A 199 -3.88 -1.06 -16.85
CA ARG A 199 -4.93 -0.88 -17.87
C ARG A 199 -6.07 0.01 -17.38
N LYS A 200 -6.53 -0.17 -16.12
CA LYS A 200 -7.58 0.67 -15.53
C LYS A 200 -7.15 2.12 -15.36
N ILE A 201 -5.91 2.36 -14.92
CA ILE A 201 -5.35 3.71 -14.77
C ILE A 201 -5.22 4.38 -16.14
N LYS A 202 -4.70 3.68 -17.15
CA LYS A 202 -4.56 4.19 -18.52
C LYS A 202 -5.92 4.56 -19.13
N ALA A 203 -6.91 3.67 -19.01
CA ALA A 203 -8.28 3.92 -19.48
C ALA A 203 -8.95 5.12 -18.79
N ARG A 204 -8.59 5.42 -17.54
CA ARG A 204 -9.10 6.59 -16.82
C ARG A 204 -8.40 7.89 -17.21
N LYS A 205 -7.12 7.84 -17.59
CA LYS A 205 -6.36 9.02 -18.02
C LYS A 205 -6.69 9.45 -19.45
N GLY A 206 -7.09 8.51 -20.31
CA GLY A 206 -7.51 8.78 -21.69
C GLY A 206 -8.96 9.23 -21.84
N LYS A 207 -9.67 9.45 -20.73
CA LYS A 207 -10.99 10.11 -20.67
C LYS A 207 -10.81 11.48 -20.05
#